data_AF-A0A965YKY0-F1
#
_entry.id   AF-A0A965YKY0-F1
#
_cell.length_a   1.000
_cell.length_b   1.000
_cell.length_c   1.000
_cell.angle_alpha   90.00
_cell.angle_beta   90.00
_cell.angle_gamma   90.00
#
_symmetry.space_group_name_H-M   'P 1'
#
loop_
_entity.id
_entity.type
_entity.pdbx_description
1 polymer ?
#
loop_
_entity_poly.entity_id
_entity_poly.type
_entity_poly.pdbx_seq_one_letter_code
_entity_poly.pdbx_strand_id
1 'polypeptide(L)'
;MEVIGTGYEFGHGDDYKRTKEELSRATLIYDDVNEYELEQFVKKLKPDLVASGVKEKYVFQKMGLPFRQMHSWDYSGPYHGYDAFAIFAKDMDLAMNSPVWAHTKAPWESN
;
A
#
# COMPACT_ATOMS: atom_id res chain seq x y z
N MET A 1 -8.00 -8.88 -3.60
CA MET A 1 -6.66 -8.38 -3.24
C MET A 1 -6.10 -9.28 -2.16
N GLU A 2 -4.79 -9.41 -2.06
CA GLU A 2 -4.10 -10.19 -1.03
C GLU A 2 -3.09 -9.30 -0.31
N VAL A 3 -3.03 -9.38 1.03
CA VAL A 3 -2.04 -8.66 1.83
C VAL A 3 -0.77 -9.51 1.93
N ILE A 4 0.23 -9.16 1.12
CA ILE A 4 1.51 -9.88 1.06
C ILE A 4 2.59 -9.32 2.02
N GLY A 5 2.34 -8.14 2.59
CA GLY A 5 3.18 -7.52 3.60
C GLY A 5 2.38 -6.50 4.44
N THR A 6 2.66 -6.43 5.73
CA THR A 6 2.04 -5.46 6.65
C THR A 6 2.96 -5.15 7.83
N GLY A 7 2.68 -4.05 8.54
CA GLY A 7 3.46 -3.66 9.71
C GLY A 7 2.91 -2.42 10.39
N TYR A 8 3.52 -2.08 11.51
CA TYR A 8 3.12 -0.96 12.35
C TYR A 8 4.33 -0.08 12.68
N GLU A 9 4.12 1.24 12.78
CA GLU A 9 5.15 2.16 13.30
C GLU A 9 5.35 1.97 14.81
N PHE A 10 4.28 1.64 15.56
CA PHE A 10 4.28 1.60 17.03
C PHE A 10 3.37 0.49 17.60
N GLY A 11 3.24 -0.62 16.88
CA GLY A 11 2.45 -1.77 17.32
C GLY A 11 3.08 -2.46 18.54
N HIS A 12 2.25 -3.02 19.42
CA HIS A 12 2.73 -3.75 20.59
C HIS A 12 2.62 -5.27 20.37
N GLY A 13 3.23 -6.04 21.27
CA GLY A 13 3.26 -7.50 21.15
C GLY A 13 1.88 -8.18 21.11
N ASP A 14 0.82 -7.55 21.66
CA ASP A 14 -0.54 -8.05 21.56
C ASP A 14 -1.19 -7.73 20.21
N ASP A 15 -0.88 -6.58 19.61
CA ASP A 15 -1.29 -6.26 18.23
C ASP A 15 -0.73 -7.31 17.26
N TYR A 16 0.58 -7.56 17.32
CA TYR A 16 1.23 -8.56 16.47
C TYR A 16 0.70 -9.99 16.66
N LYS A 17 0.19 -10.33 17.86
CA LYS A 17 -0.48 -11.62 18.09
C LYS A 17 -1.79 -11.69 17.31
N ARG A 18 -2.62 -10.65 17.38
CA ARG A 18 -3.87 -10.55 16.62
C ARG A 18 -3.60 -10.55 15.11
N THR A 19 -2.61 -9.78 14.65
CA THR A 19 -2.25 -9.71 13.22
C THR A 19 -1.88 -11.08 12.65
N LYS A 20 -1.14 -11.91 13.40
CA LYS A 20 -0.76 -13.25 12.93
C LYS A 20 -1.93 -14.19 12.68
N GLU A 21 -3.07 -13.97 13.34
CA GLU A 21 -4.28 -14.77 13.13
C GLU A 21 -5.05 -14.35 11.86
N GLU A 22 -4.89 -13.10 11.43
CA GLU A 22 -5.55 -12.53 10.24
C GLU A 22 -4.78 -12.73 8.93
N LEU A 23 -3.48 -13.08 9.00
CA LEU A 23 -2.61 -13.17 7.83
C LEU A 23 -2.53 -14.59 7.24
N SER A 24 -2.33 -14.66 5.92
CA SER A 24 -2.03 -15.92 5.24
C SER A 24 -0.60 -16.41 5.55
N ARG A 25 -0.33 -17.68 5.27
CA ARG A 25 0.99 -18.26 5.49
C ARG A 25 2.01 -17.58 4.55
N ALA A 26 3.13 -17.13 5.13
CA ALA A 26 4.27 -16.49 4.44
C ALA A 26 4.11 -15.00 4.05
N THR A 27 3.21 -14.26 4.69
CA THR A 27 3.18 -12.77 4.64
C THR A 27 4.37 -12.16 5.39
N LEU A 28 4.99 -11.11 4.82
CA LEU A 28 6.03 -10.33 5.50
C LEU A 28 5.43 -9.44 6.60
N ILE A 29 5.97 -9.50 7.82
CA ILE A 29 5.62 -8.59 8.91
C ILE A 29 6.85 -7.75 9.27
N TYR A 30 6.68 -6.44 9.41
CA TYR A 30 7.73 -5.50 9.84
C TYR A 30 7.24 -4.59 10.97
N ASP A 31 8.15 -4.18 11.84
CA ASP A 31 7.93 -3.30 13.00
C ASP A 31 8.85 -2.09 12.86
N ASP A 32 8.32 -0.88 13.04
CA ASP A 32 9.06 0.38 12.89
C ASP A 32 9.92 0.42 11.61
N VAL A 33 9.33 0.02 10.49
CA VAL A 33 10.06 -0.09 9.22
C VAL A 33 10.57 1.27 8.78
N ASN A 34 11.85 1.35 8.47
CA ASN A 34 12.42 2.56 7.90
C ASN A 34 12.23 2.61 6.37
N GLU A 35 12.43 3.79 5.79
CA GLU A 35 12.23 4.02 4.35
C GLU A 35 13.08 3.09 3.47
N TYR A 36 14.33 2.85 3.87
CA TYR A 36 15.24 1.98 3.12
C TYR A 36 14.73 0.54 3.07
N GLU A 37 14.36 -0.02 4.21
CA GLU A 37 13.80 -1.38 4.30
C GLU A 37 12.52 -1.52 3.49
N LEU A 38 11.59 -0.57 3.65
CA LEU A 38 10.32 -0.60 2.92
C LEU A 38 10.53 -0.52 1.40
N GLU A 39 11.47 0.31 0.94
CA GLU A 39 11.84 0.38 -0.47
C GLU A 39 12.40 -0.96 -0.98
N GLN A 40 13.29 -1.62 -0.22
CA GLN A 40 13.84 -2.92 -0.60
C GLN A 40 12.76 -4.02 -0.62
N PHE A 41 11.84 -4.02 0.34
CA PHE A 41 10.71 -4.95 0.37
C PHE A 41 9.81 -4.76 -0.83
N VAL A 42 9.44 -3.53 -1.16
CA VAL A 42 8.59 -3.21 -2.32
C VAL A 42 9.29 -3.62 -3.63
N LYS A 43 10.59 -3.36 -3.79
CA LYS A 43 11.36 -3.82 -4.96
C LYS A 43 11.38 -5.34 -5.10
N LYS A 44 11.45 -6.07 -3.98
CA LYS A 44 11.55 -7.53 -3.98
C LYS A 44 10.20 -8.21 -4.16
N LEU A 45 9.18 -7.73 -3.45
CA LEU A 45 7.82 -8.30 -3.43
C LEU A 45 6.98 -7.85 -4.62
N LYS A 46 7.29 -6.68 -5.21
CA LYS A 46 6.57 -6.09 -6.36
C LYS A 46 5.04 -6.07 -6.17
N PRO A 47 4.54 -5.42 -5.10
CA PRO A 47 3.09 -5.32 -4.88
C PRO A 47 2.41 -4.48 -5.96
N ASP A 48 1.15 -4.80 -6.26
CA ASP A 48 0.32 -4.03 -7.19
C ASP A 48 -0.22 -2.72 -6.56
N LEU A 49 -0.22 -2.62 -5.23
CA LEU A 49 -0.62 -1.45 -4.48
C LEU A 49 0.22 -1.34 -3.20
N VAL A 50 0.73 -0.14 -2.94
CA VAL A 50 1.30 0.22 -1.63
C VAL A 50 0.31 1.10 -0.86
N ALA A 51 0.12 0.81 0.42
CA ALA A 51 -0.85 1.52 1.24
C ALA A 51 -0.21 1.92 2.59
N SER A 52 0.04 3.22 2.79
CA SER A 52 0.79 3.73 3.96
C SER A 52 0.42 5.20 4.27
N GLY A 53 1.34 5.98 4.85
CA GLY A 53 1.17 7.39 5.19
C GLY A 53 1.53 8.38 4.09
N VAL A 54 1.46 9.67 4.43
CA VAL A 54 1.78 10.78 3.51
C VAL A 54 3.27 10.85 3.18
N LYS A 55 4.14 10.44 4.11
CA LYS A 55 5.60 10.53 3.96
C LYS A 55 6.08 9.55 2.88
N GLU A 56 5.44 8.39 2.81
CA GLU A 56 5.79 7.28 1.91
C GLU A 56 5.19 7.43 0.50
N LYS A 57 4.07 8.15 0.38
CA LYS A 57 3.27 8.26 -0.85
C LYS A 57 4.09 8.57 -2.09
N TYR A 58 4.84 9.67 -2.06
CA TYR A 58 5.49 10.19 -3.26
C TYR A 58 6.73 9.40 -3.65
N VAL A 59 7.33 8.66 -2.71
CA VAL A 59 8.44 7.72 -2.99
C VAL A 59 7.94 6.64 -3.94
N PHE A 60 6.87 5.95 -3.57
CA PHE A 60 6.34 4.82 -4.35
C PHE A 60 5.63 5.27 -5.64
N GLN A 61 4.95 6.41 -5.64
CA GLN A 61 4.38 6.95 -6.89
C GLN A 61 5.47 7.28 -7.92
N LYS A 62 6.62 7.80 -7.49
CA LYS A 62 7.78 8.03 -8.39
C LYS A 62 8.43 6.75 -8.87
N MET A 63 8.29 5.66 -8.13
CA MET A 63 8.67 4.31 -8.58
C MET A 63 7.65 3.70 -9.58
N GLY A 64 6.57 4.41 -9.89
CA GLY A 64 5.54 3.97 -10.83
C GLY A 64 4.52 3.01 -10.22
N LEU A 65 4.39 2.98 -8.89
CA LEU A 65 3.47 2.09 -8.20
C LEU A 65 2.20 2.81 -7.75
N PRO A 66 1.02 2.17 -7.90
CA PRO A 66 -0.20 2.62 -7.25
C PRO A 66 -0.02 2.81 -5.75
N PHE A 67 -0.58 3.89 -5.21
CA PHE A 67 -0.49 4.22 -3.79
C PHE A 67 -1.81 4.74 -3.23
N ARG A 68 -2.16 4.33 -2.00
CA ARG A 68 -3.28 4.85 -1.21
C ARG A 68 -2.85 5.24 0.21
N GLN A 69 -3.22 6.43 0.67
CA GLN A 69 -3.01 6.82 2.06
C GLN A 69 -4.03 6.14 2.98
N MET A 70 -3.54 5.27 3.86
CA MET A 70 -4.35 4.53 4.84
C MET A 70 -4.48 5.22 6.21
N HIS A 71 -4.10 6.49 6.29
CA HIS A 71 -4.34 7.31 7.49
C HIS A 71 -5.37 8.42 7.22
N SER A 72 -5.24 9.08 6.08
CA SER A 72 -6.07 10.24 5.68
C SER A 72 -7.16 9.89 4.66
N TRP A 73 -7.23 8.62 4.24
CA TRP A 73 -8.04 8.16 3.10
C TRP A 73 -7.79 8.96 1.82
N ASP A 74 -6.59 9.56 1.66
CA ASP A 74 -6.29 10.57 0.63
C ASP A 74 -7.45 11.57 0.44
N TYR A 75 -8.00 12.09 1.54
CA TYR A 75 -9.08 13.09 1.52
C TYR A 75 -10.42 12.58 0.94
N SER A 76 -10.62 11.26 0.88
CA SER A 76 -11.87 10.58 0.53
C SER A 76 -12.59 10.11 1.80
N GLY A 77 -13.11 8.88 1.82
CA GLY A 77 -13.76 8.24 2.96
C GLY A 77 -15.23 8.66 3.15
N PRO A 78 -15.90 8.13 4.18
CA PRO A 78 -15.40 7.19 5.19
C PRO A 78 -15.17 5.78 4.63
N TYR A 79 -14.38 4.94 5.33
CA TYR A 79 -14.15 3.52 4.99
C TYR A 79 -14.81 2.52 5.96
N HIS A 80 -15.34 2.98 7.10
CA HIS A 80 -16.03 2.11 8.05
C HIS A 80 -17.53 2.03 7.75
N GLY A 81 -18.07 0.81 7.72
CA GLY A 81 -19.50 0.55 7.52
C GLY A 81 -19.84 0.04 6.12
N TYR A 82 -21.07 -0.43 5.95
CA TYR A 82 -21.54 -1.06 4.70
C TYR A 82 -21.50 -0.10 3.51
N ASP A 83 -22.11 1.08 3.64
CA ASP A 83 -22.15 2.08 2.56
C ASP A 83 -20.75 2.62 2.24
N ALA A 84 -19.90 2.75 3.27
CA ALA A 84 -18.53 3.21 3.17
C ALA A 84 -17.62 2.23 2.42
N PHE A 85 -17.92 0.93 2.45
CA PHE A 85 -17.14 -0.07 1.72
C PHE A 85 -17.20 0.17 0.20
N ALA A 86 -18.30 0.72 -0.33
CA ALA A 86 -18.37 1.11 -1.74
C ALA A 86 -17.36 2.23 -2.09
N ILE A 87 -17.10 3.15 -1.16
CA ILE A 87 -16.11 4.22 -1.32
C ILE A 87 -14.69 3.63 -1.27
N PHE A 88 -14.43 2.76 -0.29
CA PHE A 88 -13.15 2.04 -0.20
C PHE A 88 -12.85 1.28 -1.50
N ALA A 89 -13.80 0.46 -1.98
CA ALA A 89 -13.63 -0.32 -3.20
C ALA A 89 -13.37 0.56 -4.44
N LYS A 90 -14.13 1.66 -4.58
CA LYS A 90 -13.92 2.64 -5.65
C LYS A 90 -12.53 3.27 -5.59
N ASP A 91 -12.07 3.66 -4.40
CA ASP A 91 -10.78 4.33 -4.25
C ASP A 91 -9.60 3.40 -4.51
N MET A 92 -9.69 2.13 -4.10
CA MET A 92 -8.68 1.13 -4.43
C MET A 92 -8.60 0.90 -5.94
N ASP A 93 -9.75 0.75 -6.61
CA ASP A 93 -9.83 0.59 -8.07
C ASP A 93 -9.24 1.79 -8.81
N LEU A 94 -9.65 3.01 -8.46
CA LEU A 94 -9.13 4.23 -9.07
C LEU A 94 -7.61 4.37 -8.93
N ALA A 95 -7.05 3.99 -7.79
CA ALA A 95 -5.61 4.04 -7.59
C ALA A 95 -4.88 2.97 -8.40
N MET A 96 -5.34 1.71 -8.38
CA MET A 96 -4.67 0.60 -9.05
C MET A 96 -4.79 0.66 -10.57
N ASN A 97 -5.99 0.96 -11.08
CA ASN A 97 -6.32 0.87 -12.49
C ASN A 97 -6.23 2.22 -13.23
N SER A 98 -5.61 3.23 -12.61
CA SER A 98 -5.39 4.52 -13.27
C SER A 98 -4.52 4.36 -14.52
N PRO A 99 -4.90 4.97 -15.67
CA PRO A 99 -4.10 4.89 -16.89
C PRO A 99 -2.72 5.56 -16.76
N VAL A 100 -2.53 6.41 -15.73
CA VAL A 100 -1.25 7.10 -15.49
C VAL A 100 -0.07 6.14 -15.36
N TRP A 101 -0.29 4.92 -14.84
CA TRP A 101 0.78 3.94 -14.62
C TRP A 101 1.37 3.39 -15.92
N ALA A 102 0.57 3.37 -17.00
CA ALA A 102 1.04 3.02 -18.35
C ALA A 102 1.89 4.12 -19.00
N HIS A 103 1.93 5.31 -18.40
CA HIS A 103 2.64 6.49 -18.89
C HIS A 103 3.85 6.89 -18.02
N THR A 104 4.38 5.95 -17.23
CA THR A 104 5.54 6.18 -16.35
C THR A 104 6.88 6.19 -17.09
N LYS A 105 6.96 5.59 -18.29
CA LYS A 105 8.15 5.56 -19.13
C LYS A 105 7.94 6.37 -20.40
N ALA A 106 8.95 7.13 -20.80
CA ALA A 106 8.86 7.89 -22.02
C ALA A 106 8.99 6.97 -23.26
N PRO A 107 8.22 7.21 -24.34
CA PRO A 107 8.26 6.37 -25.54
C PRO A 107 9.65 6.26 -26.18
N TRP A 108 10.51 7.27 -26.02
CA TRP A 108 11.86 7.30 -26.58
C TRP A 108 12.91 6.54 -25.76
N GLU A 109 12.59 6.12 -24.54
CA GLU A 109 13.48 5.32 -23.67
C GLU A 109 13.33 3.81 -23.90
N SER A 110 12.35 3.39 -24.71
CA SER A 110 11.99 1.98 -24.92
C SER A 110 12.73 1.33 -26.11
N ASN A 111 13.88 1.90 -26.52
CA ASN A 111 14.74 1.36 -27.58
C ASN A 111 15.74 0.33 -27.06
#